data_AF-A0A7C7IGX7-F1
#
_entry.id   AF-A0A7C7IGX7-F1
#
_cell.length_a   1.000
_cell.length_b   1.000
_cell.length_c   1.000
_cell.angle_alpha   90.00
_cell.angle_beta   90.00
_cell.angle_gamma   90.00
#
_symmetry.space_group_name_H-M   'P 1'
#
loop_
_entity.id
_entity.type
_entity.pdbx_description
1 polymer ?
#
loop_
_entity_poly.entity_id
_entity_poly.type
_entity_poly.pdbx_seq_one_letter_code
_entity_poly.pdbx_strand_id
1 'polypeptide(L)'
;MKSFWLILSLIFAFSCEDKENSNGTYEYTAYFAKSLVICANGSMEMTIATDSTITGSWDISAADGFSEKEIGPQIGTGKLEGSIKAGKIFINLNPGWADNNILLNADYSKDQFGGSWVWSTFRGPSASGGFGIK
;
A
#
# COMPACT_ATOMS: atom_id res chain seq x y z
N MET A 1 -48.81 0.20 44.19
CA MET A 1 -47.82 -0.34 43.23
C MET A 1 -48.26 0.08 41.84
N LYS A 2 -47.67 1.13 41.27
CA LYS A 2 -48.08 1.71 39.97
C LYS A 2 -47.11 1.24 38.89
N SER A 3 -47.69 0.69 37.83
CA SER A 3 -47.07 0.00 36.71
C SER A 3 -46.01 0.86 36.01
N PHE A 4 -44.82 0.27 35.81
CA PHE A 4 -43.71 0.83 35.05
C PHE A 4 -43.77 0.21 33.65
N TRP A 5 -44.10 1.00 32.63
CA TRP A 5 -43.98 0.60 31.23
C TRP A 5 -43.20 1.70 30.50
N LEU A 6 -41.89 1.53 30.43
CA LEU A 6 -41.02 2.29 29.55
C LEU A 6 -40.78 1.43 28.30
N ILE A 7 -41.44 1.79 27.20
CA ILE A 7 -41.16 1.23 25.88
C ILE A 7 -39.91 1.93 25.37
N LEU A 8 -38.76 1.25 25.45
CA LEU A 8 -37.51 1.72 24.88
C LEU A 8 -37.46 1.29 23.40
N SER A 9 -37.87 2.18 22.50
CA SER A 9 -37.68 1.97 21.06
C SER A 9 -36.19 2.01 20.73
N LEU A 10 -35.60 0.84 20.47
CA LEU A 10 -34.30 0.72 19.83
C LEU A 10 -34.44 1.14 18.36
N ILE A 11 -34.02 2.36 18.04
CA ILE A 11 -33.77 2.79 16.67
C ILE A 11 -32.39 2.27 16.28
N PHE A 12 -32.34 1.07 15.69
CA PHE A 12 -31.15 0.61 14.97
C PHE A 12 -31.06 1.40 13.66
N ALA A 13 -30.41 2.56 13.70
CA ALA A 13 -29.95 3.21 12.49
C ALA A 13 -28.78 2.38 11.92
N PHE A 14 -29.10 1.45 11.02
CA PHE A 14 -28.11 0.92 10.07
C PHE A 14 -27.75 2.08 9.14
N SER A 15 -26.76 2.88 9.53
CA SER A 15 -26.07 3.77 8.60
C SER A 15 -25.28 2.87 7.66
N CYS A 16 -25.86 2.56 6.50
CA CYS A 16 -25.13 2.00 5.39
C CYS A 16 -24.20 3.11 4.90
N GLU A 17 -22.96 3.10 5.38
CA GLU A 17 -21.92 3.99 4.86
C GLU A 17 -21.67 3.51 3.42
N ASP A 18 -22.07 4.32 2.45
CA ASP A 18 -21.78 4.08 1.04
C ASP A 18 -20.26 3.97 0.93
N LYS A 19 -19.77 2.76 0.63
CA LYS A 19 -18.36 2.57 0.33
C LYS A 19 -18.12 3.25 -1.00
N GLU A 20 -17.50 4.41 -0.98
CA GLU A 20 -16.97 5.05 -2.18
C GLU A 20 -15.52 4.61 -2.41
N ASN A 21 -15.08 4.71 -3.66
CA ASN A 21 -13.66 4.56 -3.96
C ASN A 21 -12.88 5.68 -3.26
N SER A 22 -11.74 5.34 -2.67
CA SER A 22 -10.83 6.31 -2.09
C SER A 22 -9.67 6.56 -3.06
N ASN A 23 -9.46 7.82 -3.44
CA ASN A 23 -8.33 8.24 -4.24
C ASN A 23 -7.38 9.07 -3.39
N GLY A 24 -6.08 8.85 -3.54
CA GLY A 24 -5.07 9.62 -2.83
C GLY A 24 -3.74 9.71 -3.59
N THR A 25 -3.00 10.77 -3.30
CA THR A 25 -1.60 10.91 -3.67
C THR A 25 -0.80 10.81 -2.37
N TYR A 26 0.22 9.96 -2.38
CA TYR A 26 0.99 9.62 -1.20
C TYR A 26 2.48 9.82 -1.45
N GLU A 27 3.20 10.23 -0.41
CA GLU A 27 4.66 10.23 -0.42
C GLU A 27 5.18 8.83 -0.15
N TYR A 28 6.08 8.34 -0.99
CA TYR A 28 6.74 7.06 -0.85
C TYR A 28 8.20 7.23 -0.43
N THR A 29 8.64 6.43 0.53
CA THR A 29 10.06 6.31 0.89
C THR A 29 10.43 4.85 1.06
N ALA A 30 11.50 4.40 0.38
CA ALA A 30 12.08 3.08 0.52
C ALA A 30 13.42 3.13 1.26
N TYR A 31 13.61 2.22 2.20
CA TYR A 31 14.84 2.01 2.96
C TYR A 31 15.52 0.73 2.50
N PHE A 32 16.85 0.75 2.41
CA PHE A 32 17.62 -0.41 1.95
C PHE A 32 17.89 -1.42 3.07
N ALA A 33 17.63 -2.69 2.81
CA ALA A 33 17.80 -3.79 3.77
C ALA A 33 17.12 -3.49 5.12
N LYS A 34 17.71 -3.95 6.23
CA LYS A 34 17.24 -3.66 7.59
C LYS A 34 17.81 -2.35 8.15
N SER A 35 18.14 -1.39 7.29
CA SER A 35 18.76 -0.11 7.66
C SER A 35 17.75 1.05 7.58
N LEU A 36 18.18 2.24 8.03
CA LEU A 36 17.44 3.49 7.83
C LEU A 36 17.97 4.31 6.64
N VAL A 37 18.83 3.71 5.80
CA VAL A 37 19.35 4.37 4.59
C VAL A 37 18.24 4.42 3.55
N ILE A 38 17.82 5.64 3.19
CA ILE A 38 16.87 5.87 2.10
C ILE A 38 17.54 5.49 0.78
N CYS A 39 16.88 4.66 -0.02
CA CYS A 39 17.37 4.22 -1.32
C CYS A 39 16.49 4.68 -2.49
N ALA A 40 15.23 5.01 -2.23
CA ALA A 40 14.34 5.64 -3.19
C ALA A 40 13.27 6.48 -2.47
N ASN A 41 12.77 7.50 -3.15
CA ASN A 41 11.63 8.31 -2.70
C ASN A 41 10.85 8.85 -3.90
N GLY A 42 9.59 9.20 -3.68
CA GLY A 42 8.74 9.71 -4.75
C GLY A 42 7.28 9.83 -4.34
N SER A 43 6.40 9.78 -5.33
CA SER A 43 4.95 9.84 -5.13
C SER A 43 4.24 8.63 -5.72
N MET A 44 3.10 8.29 -5.11
CA MET A 44 2.19 7.25 -5.56
C MET A 44 0.78 7.80 -5.63
N GLU A 45 0.13 7.63 -6.77
CA GLU A 45 -1.30 7.86 -6.91
C GLU A 45 -2.01 6.51 -6.79
N MET A 46 -2.94 6.38 -5.84
CA MET A 46 -3.67 5.14 -5.63
C MET A 46 -5.17 5.38 -5.58
N THR A 47 -5.90 4.50 -6.24
CA THR A 47 -7.33 4.29 -6.08
C THR A 47 -7.56 2.99 -5.34
N ILE A 48 -8.20 3.06 -4.17
CA ILE A 48 -8.69 1.92 -3.41
C ILE A 48 -10.17 1.78 -3.72
N ALA A 49 -10.52 0.74 -4.47
CA ALA A 49 -11.89 0.44 -4.83
C ALA A 49 -12.67 -0.17 -3.66
N THR A 50 -14.00 -0.15 -3.76
CA THR A 50 -14.93 -0.66 -2.73
C THR A 50 -14.77 -2.14 -2.43
N ASP A 51 -14.27 -2.90 -3.40
CA ASP A 51 -13.92 -4.33 -3.32
C ASP A 51 -12.51 -4.57 -2.75
N SER A 52 -11.83 -3.51 -2.29
CA SER A 52 -10.46 -3.51 -1.77
C SER A 52 -9.37 -3.77 -2.81
N THR A 53 -9.68 -3.67 -4.11
CA THR A 53 -8.67 -3.63 -5.18
C THR A 53 -7.95 -2.29 -5.17
N ILE A 54 -6.63 -2.31 -5.40
CA ILE A 54 -5.80 -1.11 -5.51
C ILE A 54 -5.26 -1.01 -6.93
N THR A 55 -5.39 0.16 -7.54
CA THR A 55 -4.76 0.49 -8.84
C THR A 55 -4.11 1.86 -8.76
N GLY A 56 -3.10 2.13 -9.58
CA GLY A 56 -2.45 3.43 -9.51
C GLY A 56 -1.28 3.66 -10.45
N SER A 57 -0.59 4.77 -10.20
CA SER A 57 0.70 5.13 -10.82
C SER A 57 1.71 5.53 -9.75
N TRP A 58 2.97 5.58 -10.13
CA TRP A 58 4.03 6.12 -9.28
C TRP A 58 5.09 6.85 -10.12
N ASP A 59 5.77 7.78 -9.46
CA ASP A 59 6.97 8.47 -9.94
C ASP A 59 7.99 8.47 -8.79
N ILE A 60 9.07 7.71 -8.94
CA ILE A 60 10.02 7.41 -7.88
C ILE A 60 11.45 7.62 -8.39
N SER A 61 12.26 8.33 -7.62
CA SER A 61 13.67 8.55 -7.89
C SER A 61 14.55 7.76 -6.92
N ALA A 62 15.71 7.32 -7.42
CA ALA A 62 16.75 6.73 -6.57
C ALA A 62 17.40 7.82 -5.71
N ALA A 63 17.79 7.46 -4.48
CA ALA A 63 18.71 8.27 -3.69
C ALA A 63 20.15 8.12 -4.21
N ASP A 64 21.03 9.08 -3.90
CA ASP A 64 22.44 9.04 -4.30
C ASP A 64 23.11 7.72 -3.89
N GLY A 65 23.83 7.12 -4.84
CA GLY A 65 24.52 5.84 -4.63
C GLY A 65 23.65 4.60 -4.84
N PHE A 66 22.36 4.75 -5.18
CA PHE A 66 21.48 3.66 -5.57
C PHE A 66 21.05 3.78 -7.04
N SER A 67 20.82 2.63 -7.67
CA SER A 67 20.30 2.50 -9.02
C SER A 67 19.44 1.25 -9.13
N GLU A 68 18.83 1.01 -10.30
CA GLU A 68 18.06 -0.21 -10.57
C GLU A 68 18.84 -1.51 -10.28
N LYS A 69 20.17 -1.49 -10.34
CA LYS A 69 21.01 -2.65 -10.00
C LYS A 69 20.91 -3.06 -8.54
N GLU A 70 20.71 -2.11 -7.64
CA GLU A 70 20.66 -2.35 -6.20
C GLU A 70 19.22 -2.54 -5.71
N ILE A 71 18.26 -1.82 -6.30
CA ILE A 71 16.89 -1.72 -5.77
C ILE A 71 15.80 -2.18 -6.76
N GLY A 72 16.20 -2.69 -7.93
CA GLY A 72 15.27 -3.16 -8.94
C GLY A 72 14.46 -2.03 -9.59
N PRO A 73 13.42 -2.37 -10.36
CA PRO A 73 12.69 -1.43 -11.22
C PRO A 73 11.67 -0.56 -10.44
N GLN A 74 12.00 -0.15 -9.20
CA GLN A 74 11.17 0.75 -8.40
C GLN A 74 11.48 2.24 -8.63
N ILE A 75 12.16 2.58 -9.73
CA ILE A 75 12.58 3.95 -10.05
C ILE A 75 12.14 4.32 -11.47
N GLY A 76 11.97 5.62 -11.73
CA GLY A 76 11.31 6.14 -12.92
C GLY A 76 9.82 6.31 -12.69
N THR A 77 9.01 5.91 -13.66
CA THR A 77 7.54 5.97 -13.56
C THR A 77 6.93 4.61 -13.91
N GLY A 78 5.76 4.33 -13.36
CA GLY A 78 5.06 3.08 -13.64
C GLY A 78 3.63 3.02 -13.15
N LYS A 79 3.03 1.84 -13.29
CA LYS A 79 1.71 1.51 -12.79
C LYS A 79 1.82 0.54 -11.63
N LEU A 80 0.84 0.56 -10.74
CA LEU A 80 0.75 -0.38 -9.64
C LEU A 80 -0.62 -1.06 -9.62
N GLU A 81 -0.61 -2.30 -9.13
CA GLU A 81 -1.81 -3.09 -8.84
C GLU A 81 -1.64 -3.74 -7.48
N GLY A 82 -2.75 -3.87 -6.75
CA GLY A 82 -2.70 -4.41 -5.41
C GLY A 82 -4.07 -4.77 -4.85
N SER A 83 -4.08 -5.18 -3.59
CA SER A 83 -5.32 -5.40 -2.85
C SER A 83 -5.11 -5.31 -1.35
N ILE A 84 -6.19 -5.02 -0.63
CA ILE A 84 -6.25 -5.15 0.84
C ILE A 84 -7.01 -6.43 1.16
N LYS A 85 -6.35 -7.36 1.87
CA LYS A 85 -6.93 -8.66 2.26
C LYS A 85 -6.48 -9.02 3.67
N ALA A 86 -7.44 -9.43 4.51
CA ALA A 86 -7.18 -9.86 5.89
C ALA A 86 -6.36 -8.83 6.72
N GLY A 87 -6.65 -7.54 6.55
CA GLY A 87 -5.95 -6.47 7.27
C GLY A 87 -4.52 -6.19 6.78
N LYS A 88 -4.13 -6.76 5.64
CA LYS A 88 -2.83 -6.53 5.00
C LYS A 88 -3.02 -5.88 3.64
N ILE A 89 -2.04 -5.09 3.25
CA ILE A 89 -1.94 -4.50 1.92
C ILE A 89 -0.83 -5.18 1.13
N PHE A 90 -1.14 -5.51 -0.12
CA PHE A 90 -0.23 -6.11 -1.09
C PHE A 90 -0.23 -5.24 -2.35
N ILE A 91 0.92 -4.71 -2.76
CA ILE A 91 1.05 -3.91 -3.99
C ILE A 91 2.21 -4.44 -4.81
N ASN A 92 2.01 -4.58 -6.12
CA ASN A 92 3.04 -4.79 -7.12
C ASN A 92 3.27 -3.47 -7.86
N LEU A 93 4.48 -2.92 -7.79
CA LEU A 93 4.83 -1.64 -8.45
C LEU A 93 5.15 -1.78 -9.93
N ASN A 94 5.17 -2.99 -10.47
CA ASN A 94 5.35 -3.18 -11.90
C ASN A 94 4.60 -4.46 -12.34
N PRO A 95 3.26 -4.41 -12.34
CA PRO A 95 2.42 -5.52 -12.76
C PRO A 95 2.65 -5.85 -14.24
N GLY A 96 2.35 -7.09 -14.63
CA GLY A 96 2.52 -7.58 -16.01
C GLY A 96 3.92 -8.10 -16.35
N TRP A 97 4.89 -7.97 -15.44
CA TRP A 97 6.19 -8.64 -15.53
C TRP A 97 6.11 -9.97 -14.77
N ALA A 98 6.48 -11.07 -15.41
CA ALA A 98 6.39 -12.39 -14.78
C ALA A 98 7.45 -12.60 -13.67
N ASP A 99 8.65 -12.04 -13.87
CA ASP A 99 9.84 -12.47 -13.11
C ASP A 99 10.76 -11.31 -12.68
N ASN A 100 10.23 -10.10 -12.47
CA ASN A 100 11.05 -8.94 -12.09
C ASN A 100 10.25 -7.90 -11.30
N ASN A 101 9.49 -8.31 -10.29
CA ASN A 101 8.52 -7.44 -9.62
C ASN A 101 9.07 -6.80 -8.34
N ILE A 102 8.58 -5.60 -8.04
CA ILE A 102 8.72 -4.96 -6.74
C ILE A 102 7.41 -5.13 -5.98
N LEU A 103 7.45 -5.90 -4.89
CA LEU A 103 6.29 -6.24 -4.08
C LEU A 103 6.35 -5.51 -2.74
N LEU A 104 5.32 -4.73 -2.42
CA LEU A 104 5.12 -4.07 -1.14
C LEU A 104 4.12 -4.85 -0.30
N ASN A 105 4.48 -5.09 0.97
CA ASN A 105 3.64 -5.76 1.95
C ASN A 105 3.63 -4.96 3.24
N ALA A 106 2.45 -4.61 3.75
CA ALA A 106 2.30 -3.94 5.04
C ALA A 106 1.00 -4.37 5.74
N ASP A 107 0.89 -4.05 7.02
CA ASP A 107 -0.39 -4.08 7.72
C ASP A 107 -1.19 -2.82 7.35
N TYR A 108 -2.48 -2.98 7.07
CA TYR A 108 -3.33 -1.90 6.60
C TYR A 108 -3.71 -0.94 7.73
N SER A 109 -3.54 0.35 7.48
CA SER A 109 -3.93 1.46 8.33
C SER A 109 -4.40 2.60 7.42
N LYS A 110 -5.46 3.33 7.81
CA LYS A 110 -6.12 4.33 6.95
C LYS A 110 -5.21 5.51 6.61
N ASP A 111 -4.33 5.91 7.53
CA ASP A 111 -3.66 7.21 7.44
C ASP A 111 -2.19 7.10 7.02
N GLN A 112 -1.51 6.03 7.44
CA GLN A 112 -0.11 5.75 7.10
C GLN A 112 0.11 4.25 7.17
N PHE A 113 0.75 3.68 6.17
CA PHE A 113 1.19 2.29 6.23
C PHE A 113 2.63 2.16 5.78
N GLY A 114 3.39 1.45 6.61
CA GLY A 114 4.78 1.10 6.36
C GLY A 114 4.96 -0.40 6.51
N GLY A 115 5.91 -0.94 5.78
CA GLY A 115 6.12 -2.37 5.75
C GLY A 115 7.41 -2.73 5.03
N SER A 116 7.39 -3.83 4.30
CA SER A 116 8.55 -4.33 3.58
C SER A 116 8.32 -4.31 2.07
N TRP A 117 9.35 -3.89 1.34
CA TRP A 117 9.43 -4.11 -0.10
C TRP A 117 10.40 -5.26 -0.40
N VAL A 118 10.11 -6.00 -1.47
CA VAL A 118 10.99 -7.04 -2.01
C VAL A 118 11.10 -6.88 -3.51
N TRP A 119 12.32 -6.94 -4.03
CA TRP A 119 12.58 -7.14 -5.44
C TRP A 119 12.69 -8.63 -5.72
N SER A 120 11.67 -9.19 -6.36
CA SER A 120 11.58 -10.61 -6.72
C SER A 120 11.93 -10.79 -8.19
N THR A 121 12.95 -11.60 -8.44
CA THR A 121 13.34 -12.01 -9.80
C THR A 121 13.03 -13.48 -10.05
N PHE A 122 13.24 -13.97 -11.28
CA PHE A 122 13.20 -15.40 -11.59
C PHE A 122 14.06 -16.26 -10.65
N ARG A 123 15.19 -15.72 -10.16
CA ARG A 123 16.11 -16.42 -9.25
C ARG A 123 15.68 -16.36 -7.78
N GLY A 124 14.58 -15.68 -7.48
CA GLY A 124 14.12 -15.36 -6.14
C GLY A 124 14.38 -13.91 -5.73
N PRO A 125 14.26 -13.58 -4.43
CA PRO A 125 14.49 -12.24 -3.91
C PRO A 125 15.93 -11.77 -4.16
N SER A 126 16.08 -10.62 -4.82
CA SER A 126 17.37 -9.99 -5.12
C SER A 126 17.74 -8.89 -4.13
N ALA A 127 16.77 -8.07 -3.73
CA ALA A 127 16.93 -7.00 -2.75
C ALA A 127 15.64 -6.82 -1.96
N SER A 128 15.73 -6.19 -0.80
CA SER A 128 14.58 -5.92 0.06
C SER A 128 14.88 -4.79 1.03
N GLY A 129 13.84 -4.28 1.68
CA GLY A 129 13.99 -3.39 2.81
C GLY A 129 12.66 -2.89 3.33
N GLY A 130 12.70 -1.83 4.14
CA GLY A 130 11.50 -1.18 4.68
C GLY A 130 10.93 -0.14 3.71
N PHE A 131 9.64 0.18 3.81
CA PHE A 131 9.08 1.35 3.15
C PHE A 131 8.06 2.06 4.06
N GLY A 132 7.78 3.32 3.75
CA GLY A 132 6.66 4.08 4.30
C GLY A 132 5.88 4.81 3.20
N ILE A 133 4.56 4.87 3.38
CA ILE A 133 3.62 5.65 2.58
C ILE A 133 2.85 6.58 3.52
N LYS A 134 2.82 7.87 3.18
CA LYS A 134 2.18 8.94 3.97
C LYS A 134 1.33 9.85 3.11
#